data_AF-A0A1H5SD70-F1
#
_entry.id   AF-A0A1H5SD70-F1
#
_cell.length_a   1.000
_cell.length_b   1.000
_cell.length_c   1.000
_cell.angle_alpha   90.00
_cell.angle_beta   90.00
_cell.angle_gamma   90.00
#
_symmetry.space_group_name_H-M   'P 1'
#
loop_
_entity.id
_entity.type
_entity.pdbx_description
1 polymer ?
#
loop_
_entity_poly.entity_id
_entity_poly.type
_entity_poly.pdbx_seq_one_letter_code
_entity_poly.pdbx_strand_id
1 'polypeptide(L)'
;MKIIIEKGDTKEQIMMAEALLANKMVSAIEKPTYSCQKVQKSDDEVAKAVIVVVGLFGVCTQWTAVYRVLVDFCGWESDIAKFSQRMNTLLKDVRLTHRCTYQSIQKPLSSSSILRKNYQEWKKYKAPKGDRVFPRQMFIAENLLKLLSISA
;
A
#
# COMPACT_ATOMS: atom_id res chain seq x y z
N MET A 1 10.54 18.61 21.61
CA MET A 1 9.10 18.54 21.21
C MET A 1 9.04 18.35 19.70
N LYS A 2 8.08 17.62 19.14
CA LYS A 2 7.95 17.37 17.69
C LYS A 2 6.63 17.95 17.21
N ILE A 3 6.66 18.76 16.15
CA ILE A 3 5.47 19.38 15.57
C ILE A 3 5.28 18.78 14.17
N ILE A 4 4.06 18.33 13.88
CA ILE A 4 3.66 17.78 12.59
C ILE A 4 2.69 18.79 12.01
N ILE A 5 2.97 19.29 10.80
CA ILE A 5 2.06 20.18 10.05
C ILE A 5 1.46 19.35 8.91
N GLU A 6 0.13 19.30 8.84
CA GLU A 6 -0.61 18.53 7.84
C GLU A 6 -1.34 19.43 6.84
N LYS A 7 -1.62 18.91 5.65
CA LYS A 7 -2.31 19.66 4.59
C LYS A 7 -3.82 19.72 4.92
N GLY A 8 -4.19 20.74 5.69
CA GLY A 8 -5.52 20.94 6.27
C GLY A 8 -5.50 21.83 7.51
N ASP A 9 -4.31 22.07 8.08
CA ASP A 9 -4.12 22.92 9.25
C ASP A 9 -4.52 24.37 8.96
N THR A 10 -5.17 25.01 9.93
CA THR A 10 -5.60 26.40 9.79
C THR A 10 -4.39 27.32 9.78
N LYS A 11 -4.58 28.53 9.25
CA LYS A 11 -3.51 29.53 9.19
C LYS A 11 -2.93 29.84 10.58
N GLU A 12 -3.75 29.81 11.64
CA GLU A 12 -3.26 29.98 13.01
C GLU A 12 -2.37 28.82 13.49
N GLN A 13 -2.70 27.58 13.13
CA GLN A 13 -1.92 26.39 13.51
C GLN A 13 -0.54 26.38 12.82
N ILE A 14 -0.49 26.80 11.55
CA ILE A 14 0.76 26.94 10.80
C ILE A 14 1.63 28.04 11.43
N MET A 15 1.07 29.20 11.73
CA MET A 15 1.81 30.30 12.37
C MET A 15 2.33 29.94 13.77
N MET A 16 1.56 29.17 14.55
CA MET A 16 2.00 28.70 15.87
C MET A 16 3.13 27.67 15.76
N ALA A 17 3.08 26.77 14.77
CA ALA A 17 4.16 25.84 14.47
C ALA A 17 5.44 26.56 14.03
N GLU A 18 5.33 27.58 13.18
CA GLU A 18 6.44 28.43 12.74
C GLU A 18 7.09 29.20 13.90
N ALA A 19 6.29 29.76 14.81
CA ALA A 19 6.78 30.45 16.01
C ALA A 19 7.55 29.51 16.96
N LEU A 20 7.11 28.25 17.07
CA LEU A 20 7.77 27.22 17.88
C LEU A 20 9.06 26.69 17.20
N LEU A 21 9.11 26.66 15.87
CA LEU A 21 10.31 26.31 15.09
C LEU A 21 11.37 27.42 15.15
N ALA A 22 10.97 28.69 15.14
CA ALA A 22 11.87 29.85 15.25
C ALA A 22 12.64 29.89 16.58
N ASN A 23 12.07 29.32 17.66
CA ASN A 23 12.70 29.17 18.97
C ASN A 23 13.72 28.00 19.08
N LYS A 24 14.16 27.43 17.94
CA LYS A 24 15.27 26.46 17.81
C LYS A 24 15.19 25.16 18.64
N MET A 25 14.04 24.81 19.22
CA MET A 25 13.84 23.58 20.00
C MET A 25 13.10 22.46 19.26
N VAL A 26 12.76 22.64 17.98
CA VAL A 26 11.96 21.69 17.21
C VAL A 26 12.54 21.51 15.81
N SER A 27 12.65 20.26 15.36
CA SER A 27 12.96 19.91 13.97
C SER A 27 11.66 19.57 13.23
N ALA A 28 11.42 20.23 12.10
CA ALA A 28 10.34 19.88 11.18
C ALA A 28 10.78 18.64 10.37
N ILE A 29 9.96 17.59 10.37
CA ILE A 29 10.11 16.47 9.45
C ILE A 29 8.99 16.61 8.44
N GLU A 30 9.32 17.10 7.25
CA GLU A 30 8.43 16.95 6.09
C GLU A 30 8.32 15.46 5.80
N LYS A 31 7.22 14.83 6.22
CA LYS A 31 6.85 13.54 5.66
C LYS A 31 6.50 13.78 4.20
N PRO A 32 7.11 13.10 3.22
CA PRO A 32 6.64 13.16 1.85
C PRO A 32 5.19 12.68 1.85
N THR A 33 4.26 13.62 1.70
CA THR A 33 2.87 13.33 1.46
C THR A 33 2.79 12.89 0.02
N TYR A 34 2.92 11.59 -0.22
CA TYR A 34 2.56 11.00 -1.50
C TYR A 34 1.04 11.16 -1.66
N SER A 35 0.64 12.32 -2.17
CA SER A 35 -0.72 12.63 -2.61
C SER A 35 -0.99 11.85 -3.90
N CYS A 36 -1.03 10.53 -3.82
CA CYS A 36 -1.65 9.77 -4.88
C CYS A 36 -3.16 9.94 -4.69
N GLN A 37 -3.83 10.55 -5.66
CA GLN A 37 -5.29 10.63 -5.63
C GLN A 37 -5.83 9.20 -5.54
N LYS A 38 -6.48 8.89 -4.41
CA LYS A 38 -7.10 7.58 -4.23
C LYS A 38 -8.25 7.47 -5.21
N VAL A 39 -8.21 6.46 -6.06
CA VAL A 39 -9.25 6.15 -7.05
C VAL A 39 -10.26 5.22 -6.38
N GLN A 40 -11.49 5.68 -6.22
CA GLN A 40 -12.56 4.80 -5.77
C GLN A 40 -12.85 3.76 -6.86
N LYS A 41 -12.83 2.49 -6.46
CA LYS A 41 -13.18 1.34 -7.29
C LYS A 41 -14.30 0.58 -6.60
N SER A 42 -15.29 0.16 -7.38
CA SER A 42 -16.35 -0.69 -6.86
C SER A 42 -15.81 -2.04 -6.43
N ASP A 43 -16.51 -2.69 -5.49
CA ASP A 43 -16.12 -4.03 -5.02
C ASP A 43 -16.12 -5.05 -6.18
N ASP A 44 -17.02 -4.92 -7.16
CA ASP A 44 -17.07 -5.78 -8.35
C ASP A 44 -15.86 -5.59 -9.27
N GLU A 45 -15.45 -4.34 -9.54
CA GLU A 45 -14.23 -4.05 -10.29
C GLU A 45 -12.98 -4.64 -9.61
N VAL A 46 -12.90 -4.45 -8.28
CA VAL A 46 -11.77 -5.00 -7.51
C VAL A 46 -11.80 -6.52 -7.52
N ALA A 47 -12.95 -7.15 -7.31
CA ALA A 47 -13.08 -8.60 -7.32
C ALA A 47 -12.61 -9.19 -8.66
N LYS A 48 -13.11 -8.65 -9.78
CA LYS A 48 -12.73 -9.09 -11.13
C LYS A 48 -11.23 -8.96 -11.37
N ALA A 49 -10.64 -7.81 -11.03
CA ALA A 49 -9.20 -7.58 -11.19
C ALA A 49 -8.36 -8.50 -10.30
N VAL A 50 -8.77 -8.69 -9.03
CA VAL A 50 -8.06 -9.54 -8.08
C VAL A 50 -8.12 -11.01 -8.50
N ILE A 51 -9.27 -11.52 -8.97
CA ILE A 51 -9.41 -12.90 -9.46
C ILE A 51 -8.39 -13.19 -10.56
N VAL A 52 -8.22 -12.27 -11.52
CA VAL A 52 -7.25 -12.41 -12.61
C VAL A 52 -5.83 -12.51 -12.07
N VAL A 53 -5.41 -11.59 -11.18
CA VAL A 53 -4.02 -11.61 -10.67
C VAL A 53 -3.75 -12.76 -9.70
N VAL A 54 -4.74 -13.23 -8.95
CA VAL A 54 -4.57 -14.42 -8.08
C VAL A 54 -4.31 -15.67 -8.92
N GLY A 55 -4.86 -15.75 -10.14
CA GLY A 55 -4.52 -16.79 -11.12
C GLY A 55 -3.02 -16.80 -11.52
N LEU A 56 -2.31 -15.69 -11.30
CA LEU A 56 -0.87 -15.55 -11.58
C LEU A 56 0.01 -15.84 -10.35
N PHE A 57 -0.59 -16.17 -9.20
CA PHE A 57 0.18 -16.42 -7.99
C PHE A 57 0.93 -17.75 -8.10
N GLY A 58 2.24 -17.71 -7.86
CA GLY A 58 3.05 -18.89 -7.60
C GLY A 58 3.26 -19.18 -6.11
N VAL A 59 3.00 -18.19 -5.24
CA VAL A 59 3.12 -18.32 -3.78
C VAL A 59 2.10 -17.43 -3.06
N CYS A 60 1.68 -17.83 -1.86
CA CYS A 60 0.71 -17.06 -1.08
C CYS A 60 1.18 -15.67 -0.67
N THR A 61 2.49 -15.43 -0.58
CA THR A 61 3.03 -14.13 -0.19
C THR A 61 2.81 -13.01 -1.22
N GLN A 62 2.31 -13.33 -2.40
CA GLN A 62 1.94 -12.35 -3.43
C GLN A 62 0.69 -11.52 -3.06
N TRP A 63 -0.04 -11.92 -2.01
CA TRP A 63 -1.09 -11.08 -1.43
C TRP A 63 -0.57 -9.73 -0.92
N THR A 64 0.72 -9.60 -0.58
CA THR A 64 1.31 -8.31 -0.19
C THR A 64 1.22 -7.27 -1.30
N ALA A 65 1.41 -7.67 -2.57
CA ALA A 65 1.26 -6.77 -3.71
C ALA A 65 -0.17 -6.23 -3.85
N VAL A 66 -1.17 -7.12 -3.75
CA VAL A 66 -2.59 -6.74 -3.79
C VAL A 66 -2.94 -5.79 -2.65
N TYR A 67 -2.49 -6.11 -1.43
CA TYR A 67 -2.65 -5.26 -0.26
C TYR A 67 -2.08 -3.86 -0.49
N ARG A 68 -0.83 -3.75 -0.97
CA ARG A 68 -0.22 -2.45 -1.20
C ARG A 68 -0.96 -1.62 -2.24
N VAL A 69 -1.32 -2.21 -3.38
CA VAL A 69 -2.04 -1.47 -4.44
C VAL A 69 -3.38 -0.95 -3.92
N LEU A 70 -4.19 -1.79 -3.26
CA LEU A 70 -5.52 -1.38 -2.83
C LEU A 70 -5.48 -0.35 -1.69
N VAL A 71 -4.52 -0.47 -0.76
CA VAL A 71 -4.34 0.53 0.31
C VAL A 71 -3.81 1.85 -0.24
N ASP A 72 -2.79 1.79 -1.11
CA ASP A 72 -2.11 2.98 -1.62
C ASP A 72 -2.97 3.77 -2.61
N PHE A 73 -3.74 3.08 -3.46
CA PHE A 73 -4.47 3.72 -4.55
C PHE A 73 -5.99 3.63 -4.43
N CYS A 74 -6.55 2.67 -3.71
CA CYS A 74 -8.01 2.49 -3.64
C CYS A 74 -8.61 2.87 -2.28
N GLY A 75 -7.79 3.32 -1.32
CA GLY A 75 -8.26 3.71 0.00
C GLY A 75 -8.78 2.57 0.85
N TRP A 76 -8.34 1.34 0.57
CA TRP A 76 -8.68 0.19 1.38
C TRP A 76 -8.02 0.22 2.76
N GLU A 77 -8.55 -0.58 3.67
CA GLU A 77 -8.08 -0.58 5.05
C GLU A 77 -6.66 -1.07 5.19
N SER A 78 -5.85 -0.30 5.92
CA SER A 78 -4.46 -0.65 6.19
C SER A 78 -4.32 -1.73 7.25
N ASP A 79 -5.34 -1.94 8.09
CA ASP A 79 -5.37 -3.07 9.02
C ASP A 79 -5.45 -4.39 8.25
N ILE A 80 -4.42 -5.22 8.40
CA ILE A 80 -4.25 -6.45 7.61
C ILE A 80 -5.33 -7.49 7.95
N ALA A 81 -5.80 -7.55 9.20
CA ALA A 81 -6.84 -8.50 9.60
C ALA A 81 -8.17 -8.12 8.95
N LYS A 82 -8.55 -6.84 9.02
CA LYS A 82 -9.75 -6.30 8.34
C LYS A 82 -9.65 -6.43 6.83
N PHE A 83 -8.49 -6.12 6.24
CA PHE A 83 -8.23 -6.29 4.83
C PHE A 83 -8.44 -7.75 4.39
N SER A 84 -7.84 -8.70 5.11
CA SER A 84 -7.93 -10.13 4.78
C SER A 84 -9.36 -10.63 4.91
N GLN A 85 -10.10 -10.20 5.93
CA GLN A 85 -11.51 -10.54 6.10
C GLN A 85 -12.35 -10.02 4.93
N ARG A 86 -12.22 -8.74 4.59
CA ARG A 86 -12.94 -8.13 3.45
C ARG A 86 -12.63 -8.85 2.14
N MET A 87 -11.35 -9.14 1.88
CA MET A 87 -10.92 -9.83 0.66
C MET A 87 -11.50 -11.24 0.55
N ASN A 88 -11.49 -12.01 1.66
CA ASN A 88 -12.09 -13.34 1.65
C ASN A 88 -13.61 -13.31 1.50
N THR A 89 -14.29 -12.30 2.05
CA THR A 89 -15.73 -12.10 1.82
C THR A 89 -16.00 -11.77 0.35
N LEU A 90 -15.20 -10.90 -0.23
CA LEU A 90 -15.33 -10.49 -1.64
C LEU A 90 -15.14 -11.66 -2.61
N LEU A 91 -14.26 -12.60 -2.26
CA LEU A 91 -13.90 -13.75 -3.08
C LEU A 91 -14.46 -15.08 -2.55
N LYS A 92 -15.52 -15.04 -1.72
CA LYS A 92 -16.02 -16.22 -0.98
C LYS A 92 -16.38 -17.40 -1.89
N ASP A 93 -16.87 -17.13 -3.10
CA ASP A 93 -17.33 -18.12 -4.06
C ASP A 93 -16.25 -18.50 -5.10
N VAL A 94 -15.03 -17.97 -4.94
CA VAL A 94 -13.90 -18.23 -5.85
C VAL A 94 -12.99 -19.29 -5.24
N ARG A 95 -12.69 -20.35 -6.00
CA ARG A 95 -11.73 -21.37 -5.56
C ARG A 95 -10.29 -20.85 -5.70
N LEU A 96 -9.73 -20.34 -4.60
CA LEU A 96 -8.37 -19.80 -4.57
C LEU A 96 -7.35 -20.88 -4.17
N THR A 97 -6.30 -21.05 -4.98
CA THR A 97 -5.11 -21.86 -4.62
C THR A 97 -4.37 -21.28 -3.42
N HIS A 98 -4.32 -19.95 -3.32
CA HIS A 98 -3.66 -19.24 -2.23
C HIS A 98 -4.66 -18.28 -1.57
N ARG A 99 -5.13 -18.60 -0.37
CA ARG A 99 -6.05 -17.74 0.38
C ARG A 99 -5.35 -16.49 0.92
N CYS A 100 -6.10 -15.38 0.96
CA CYS A 100 -5.65 -14.15 1.61
C CYS A 100 -5.71 -14.33 3.12
N THR A 101 -4.57 -14.38 3.79
CA THR A 101 -4.48 -14.48 5.25
C THR A 101 -3.61 -13.38 5.82
N TYR A 102 -3.76 -13.10 7.12
CA TYR A 102 -2.90 -12.15 7.81
C TYR A 102 -1.41 -12.46 7.57
N GLN A 103 -1.01 -13.72 7.68
CA GLN A 103 0.39 -14.14 7.51
C GLN A 103 0.88 -14.04 6.06
N SER A 104 0.00 -14.24 5.08
CA SER A 104 0.35 -14.08 3.66
C SER A 104 0.79 -12.65 3.33
N ILE A 105 0.32 -11.66 4.09
CA ILE A 105 0.66 -10.25 3.92
C ILE A 105 1.75 -9.83 4.92
N GLN A 106 1.60 -10.17 6.19
CA GLN A 106 2.46 -9.70 7.28
C GLN A 106 3.91 -10.21 7.15
N LYS A 107 4.12 -11.46 6.73
CA LYS A 107 5.46 -12.05 6.67
C LYS A 107 6.37 -11.33 5.65
N PRO A 108 5.94 -11.06 4.40
CA PRO A 108 6.71 -10.23 3.47
C PRO A 108 6.96 -8.81 3.96
N LEU A 109 5.95 -8.16 4.55
CA LEU A 109 6.10 -6.81 5.11
C LEU A 109 7.12 -6.78 6.26
N SER A 110 7.15 -7.80 7.11
CA SER A 110 8.09 -7.88 8.24
C SER A 110 9.52 -8.17 7.77
N SER A 111 9.68 -8.95 6.71
CA SER A 111 10.97 -9.42 6.19
C SER A 111 11.61 -8.49 5.16
N SER A 112 10.83 -7.59 4.54
CA SER A 112 11.32 -6.68 3.50
C SER A 112 10.99 -5.22 3.81
N SER A 113 12.03 -4.39 3.93
CA SER A 113 11.87 -2.95 4.18
C SER A 113 11.16 -2.25 3.01
N ILE A 114 11.45 -2.63 1.76
CA ILE A 114 10.83 -2.02 0.59
C ILE A 114 9.34 -2.35 0.50
N LEU A 115 8.92 -3.58 0.83
CA LEU A 115 7.51 -3.97 0.71
C LEU A 115 6.60 -3.22 1.70
N ARG A 116 7.16 -2.64 2.77
CA ARG A 116 6.44 -1.75 3.71
C ARG A 116 6.19 -0.36 3.16
N LYS A 117 6.94 0.04 2.13
CA LYS A 117 6.84 1.36 1.53
C LYS A 117 5.65 1.46 0.60
N ASN A 118 5.24 2.69 0.34
CA ASN A 118 4.27 2.97 -0.72
C ASN A 118 4.77 2.43 -2.06
N TYR A 119 3.85 1.93 -2.87
CA TYR A 119 4.18 1.37 -4.18
C TYR A 119 5.01 2.31 -5.07
N GLN A 120 4.83 3.64 -4.97
CA GLN A 120 5.65 4.59 -5.74
C GLN A 120 7.15 4.49 -5.41
N GLU A 121 7.52 4.07 -4.19
CA GLU A 121 8.91 3.81 -3.82
C GLU A 121 9.43 2.51 -4.43
N TRP A 122 8.54 1.54 -4.74
CA TRP A 122 8.93 0.28 -5.35
C TRP A 122 9.52 0.50 -6.75
N LYS A 123 8.98 1.44 -7.53
CA LYS A 123 9.50 1.78 -8.86
C LYS A 123 10.95 2.25 -8.86
N LYS A 124 11.40 2.84 -7.75
CA LYS A 124 12.76 3.36 -7.59
C LYS A 124 13.70 2.31 -7.01
N TYR A 125 13.15 1.19 -6.52
CA TYR A 125 13.93 0.15 -5.85
C TYR A 125 14.63 -0.76 -6.85
N LYS A 126 15.95 -0.84 -6.73
CA LYS A 126 16.77 -1.81 -7.46
C LYS A 126 16.94 -3.04 -6.59
N ALA A 127 16.22 -4.12 -6.94
CA ALA A 127 16.30 -5.38 -6.21
C ALA A 127 17.74 -5.93 -6.21
N PRO A 128 18.28 -6.34 -5.05
CA PRO A 128 19.58 -6.99 -4.97
C PRO A 128 19.65 -8.24 -5.84
N LYS A 129 20.85 -8.56 -6.35
CA LYS A 129 21.09 -9.78 -7.13
C LYS A 129 20.71 -11.00 -6.28
N GLY A 130 19.74 -11.79 -6.76
CA GLY A 130 19.22 -12.98 -6.06
C GLY A 130 17.90 -12.79 -5.32
N ASP A 131 17.38 -11.56 -5.21
CA ASP A 131 16.03 -11.33 -4.67
C ASP A 131 14.97 -11.86 -5.65
N ARG A 132 14.28 -12.91 -5.24
CA ARG A 132 13.15 -13.51 -5.99
C ARG A 132 11.79 -13.04 -5.48
N VAL A 133 11.74 -12.40 -4.32
CA VAL A 133 10.49 -11.99 -3.68
C VAL A 133 10.01 -10.68 -4.29
N PHE A 134 10.84 -9.65 -4.27
CA PHE A 134 10.42 -8.32 -4.75
C PHE A 134 9.95 -8.32 -6.21
N PRO A 135 10.66 -8.93 -7.19
CA PRO A 135 10.20 -8.96 -8.57
C PRO A 135 8.83 -9.64 -8.75
N ARG A 136 8.52 -10.68 -7.96
CA ARG A 136 7.21 -11.35 -7.99
C ARG A 136 6.09 -10.46 -7.43
N GLN A 137 6.38 -9.67 -6.41
CA GLN A 137 5.42 -8.70 -5.87
C GLN A 137 5.18 -7.58 -6.89
N MET A 138 6.26 -7.04 -7.47
CA MET A 138 6.19 -5.98 -8.47
C MET A 138 5.35 -6.42 -9.67
N PHE A 139 5.59 -7.62 -10.21
CA PHE A 139 4.83 -8.18 -11.32
C PHE A 139 3.32 -8.23 -11.04
N ILE A 140 2.93 -8.71 -9.85
CA ILE A 140 1.50 -8.78 -9.47
C ILE A 140 0.90 -7.38 -9.32
N ALA A 141 1.64 -6.45 -8.69
CA ALA A 141 1.17 -5.09 -8.48
C ALA A 141 0.99 -4.34 -9.82
N GLU A 142 1.92 -4.46 -10.76
CA GLU A 142 1.83 -3.85 -12.09
C GLU A 142 0.61 -4.37 -12.87
N ASN A 143 0.38 -5.69 -12.84
CA ASN A 143 -0.79 -6.28 -13.49
C ASN A 143 -2.10 -5.80 -12.84
N LEU A 144 -2.15 -5.72 -11.52
CA LEU A 144 -3.34 -5.23 -10.81
C LEU A 144 -3.64 -3.76 -11.13
N LEU A 145 -2.61 -2.90 -11.13
CA LEU A 145 -2.75 -1.49 -11.49
C LEU A 145 -3.28 -1.32 -12.91
N LYS A 146 -2.77 -2.12 -13.87
CA LYS A 146 -3.26 -2.11 -15.26
C LYS A 146 -4.74 -2.53 -15.33
N LEU A 147 -5.13 -3.60 -14.65
CA LEU A 147 -6.51 -4.08 -14.64
C LEU A 147 -7.48 -3.07 -14.01
N LEU A 148 -7.02 -2.35 -12.99
CA LEU A 148 -7.80 -1.28 -12.35
C LEU A 148 -7.72 0.06 -13.09
N SER A 149 -6.95 0.16 -14.18
CA SER A 149 -6.71 1.41 -14.92
C SER A 149 -6.19 2.54 -14.00
N ILE A 150 -5.25 2.19 -13.11
CA ILE A 150 -4.62 3.14 -12.18
C ILE A 150 -3.23 3.51 -12.69
N SER A 151 -3.02 4.80 -12.92
CA SER A 151 -1.70 5.35 -13.23
C SER A 151 -0.92 5.55 -11.94
N ALA A 152 0.05 4.66 -11.70
CA ALA A 152 1.00 4.74 -10.58
C ALA A 152 2.33 5.36 -11.02
#